data_AF-A0AAN6SJZ3-F1
#
_entry.id   AF-A0AAN6SJZ3-F1
#
_cell.length_a   1.000
_cell.length_b   1.000
_cell.length_c   1.000
_cell.angle_alpha   90.00
_cell.angle_beta   90.00
_cell.angle_gamma   90.00
#
_symmetry.space_group_name_H-M   'P 1'
#
loop_
_entity.id
_entity.type
_entity.pdbx_description
1 polymer ?
#
loop_
_entity_poly.entity_id
_entity_poly.type
_entity_poly.pdbx_seq_one_letter_code
_entity_poly.pdbx_strand_id
1 'polypeptide(L)'
;MQLTRLQVLAAGLMPAMVSARAVSRRAVDCAYETAPDRGATCESFAASWGQSVDELKKLNPGITCPNLDDSKLYCVIGTVTADPTPSSSTSSTTSTTLKTTTTTTTTTTTTSSSSTKVSTTSSSSTTAAPAPSNSPAMPGLAADCDGFYKVVSGDSCDTIASKNSITTTQFKTWNTEINADCTNLWLDYYVCVHVPGAVTQKPTTTTMVTSTTAAPAATNSPQMPGLAADCDGFYKVASGDSCDTIASKNSITTTQFKTWNTEINAECSNLWLDYYVCVHVPGAVTQKPTTTTKATSTTTAAPAATNSPQMPGIVADCDGYHKVASGDQCGTIATKYGITTDMFMSYNSYVNAQCSNLWLDYYVCVHVTPTPLMPGVVSNCKKYYQIKSGDSCWSIYSGAGITFEQFRQYNTGVDETCSNLWLGYYVCTGV
;
A
#
# COMPACT_ATOMS: atom_id res chain seq x y z
N MET A 1 -9.40 52.45 49.38
CA MET A 1 -8.16 53.27 49.46
C MET A 1 -7.42 53.07 48.15
N GLN A 2 -7.39 54.09 47.29
CA GLN A 2 -6.22 54.95 47.01
C GLN A 2 -5.08 54.18 46.32
N LEU A 3 -4.91 54.39 45.01
CA LEU A 3 -3.81 55.13 44.36
C LEU A 3 -2.45 54.39 44.41
N THR A 4 -1.65 54.34 43.35
CA THR A 4 -1.21 55.51 42.56
C THR A 4 -0.85 55.14 41.11
N ARG A 5 -1.08 56.05 40.16
CA ARG A 5 -0.50 55.98 38.79
C ARG A 5 0.96 56.42 38.82
N LEU A 6 1.78 55.89 37.90
CA LEU A 6 2.96 56.62 37.43
C LEU A 6 3.08 56.52 35.90
N GLN A 7 2.83 57.63 35.21
CA GLN A 7 3.22 57.83 33.82
C GLN A 7 4.55 58.58 33.82
N VAL A 8 5.51 58.15 33.00
CA VAL A 8 6.64 58.98 32.59
C VAL A 8 6.73 58.95 31.07
N LEU A 9 6.47 60.11 30.47
CA LEU A 9 6.82 60.44 29.08
C LEU A 9 8.20 61.09 29.10
N ALA A 10 9.11 60.64 28.24
CA ALA A 10 10.31 61.38 27.88
C ALA A 10 10.64 61.13 26.40
N ALA A 11 10.94 62.19 25.67
CA ALA A 11 11.13 62.16 24.22
C ALA A 11 12.49 61.55 23.82
N GLY A 12 12.56 61.00 22.60
CA GLY A 12 13.76 60.35 22.09
C GLY A 12 14.75 61.28 21.39
N LEU A 13 15.89 60.71 21.00
CA LEU A 13 16.76 61.21 19.94
C LEU A 13 17.49 60.01 19.29
N MET A 14 17.42 59.87 17.97
CA MET A 14 18.27 58.94 17.23
C MET A 14 19.70 59.46 17.17
N PRO A 15 20.71 58.57 17.21
CA PRO A 15 21.75 58.68 16.19
C PRO A 15 22.19 57.34 15.58
N ALA A 16 22.28 57.35 14.24
CA ALA A 16 23.21 56.62 13.37
C ALA A 16 23.58 55.16 13.69
N MET A 17 23.20 54.26 12.76
CA MET A 17 23.75 52.91 12.67
C MET A 17 25.26 52.93 12.44
N VAL A 18 26.01 52.16 13.22
CA VAL A 18 27.40 51.78 12.90
C VAL A 18 27.39 50.35 12.37
N SER A 19 27.96 50.16 11.18
CA SER A 19 27.84 48.93 10.40
C SER A 19 28.46 47.71 11.10
N ALA A 20 27.65 46.70 11.38
CA ALA A 20 28.16 45.35 11.60
C ALA A 20 28.76 44.82 10.29
N ARG A 21 29.92 44.16 10.36
CA ARG A 21 30.51 43.45 9.22
C ARG A 21 29.58 42.31 8.80
N ALA A 22 29.20 42.27 7.53
CA ALA A 22 28.45 41.16 6.97
C ALA A 22 29.31 39.88 6.96
N VAL A 23 29.05 38.97 7.92
CA VAL A 23 29.47 37.57 7.78
C VAL A 23 28.43 36.91 6.89
N SER A 24 28.72 36.82 5.60
CA SER A 24 27.93 36.06 4.65
C SER A 24 27.75 34.62 5.15
N ARG A 25 26.50 34.25 5.48
CA ARG A 25 26.11 32.86 5.67
C ARG A 25 25.43 32.43 4.39
N ARG A 26 25.89 31.33 3.79
CA ARG A 26 25.17 30.65 2.70
C ARG A 26 23.73 30.41 3.13
N ALA A 27 22.77 30.93 2.39
CA ALA A 27 21.37 30.62 2.58
C ALA A 27 21.06 29.29 1.87
N VAL A 28 20.74 28.26 2.65
CA VAL A 28 20.00 27.10 2.12
C VAL A 28 18.52 27.42 2.27
N ASP A 29 17.81 27.41 1.16
CA ASP A 29 16.36 27.45 1.13
C ASP A 29 15.87 26.00 1.04
N CYS A 30 15.32 25.49 2.14
CA CYS A 30 14.89 24.10 2.21
C CYS A 30 13.42 23.95 1.80
N ALA A 31 13.18 23.16 0.75
CA ALA A 31 11.83 22.83 0.30
C ALA A 31 11.25 21.60 1.02
N TYR A 32 12.10 20.69 1.50
CA TYR A 32 11.69 19.52 2.28
C TYR A 32 12.80 19.02 3.21
N GLU A 33 12.46 18.84 4.49
CA GLU A 33 13.33 18.27 5.53
C GLU A 33 12.67 17.06 6.19
N THR A 34 13.47 16.09 6.64
CA THR A 34 12.99 14.88 7.32
C THR A 34 14.03 14.34 8.31
N ALA A 35 13.58 13.57 9.29
CA ALA A 35 14.44 12.79 10.16
C ALA A 35 15.01 11.57 9.40
N PRO A 36 16.21 11.11 9.72
CA PRO A 36 16.76 9.86 9.21
C PRO A 36 16.26 8.67 10.03
N ASP A 37 16.21 7.49 9.42
CA ASP A 37 15.91 6.26 10.15
C ASP A 37 16.95 6.02 11.27
N ARG A 38 16.50 5.36 12.35
CA ARG A 38 17.32 5.12 13.54
C ARG A 38 18.58 4.32 13.20
N GLY A 39 19.74 4.98 13.28
CA GLY A 39 21.04 4.40 12.95
C GLY A 39 21.46 4.50 11.48
N ALA A 40 20.73 5.24 10.65
CA ALA A 40 21.11 5.52 9.27
C ALA A 40 22.41 6.34 9.18
N THR A 41 23.18 6.10 8.12
CA THR A 41 24.36 6.89 7.78
C THR A 41 24.01 7.99 6.80
N CYS A 42 24.89 8.98 6.65
CA CYS A 42 24.80 9.97 5.56
C CYS A 42 24.67 9.30 4.18
N GLU A 43 25.24 8.11 3.99
CA GLU A 43 25.23 7.40 2.72
C GLU A 43 23.88 6.71 2.47
N SER A 44 23.36 5.95 3.44
CA SER A 44 22.03 5.32 3.31
C SER A 44 20.90 6.36 3.23
N PHE A 45 21.04 7.47 3.97
CA PHE A 45 20.07 8.57 3.97
C PHE A 45 20.19 9.50 2.76
N ALA A 46 21.38 9.72 2.19
CA ALA A 46 21.48 10.43 0.90
C ALA A 46 20.91 9.57 -0.24
N ALA A 47 21.20 8.25 -0.22
CA ALA A 47 20.72 7.30 -1.23
C ALA A 47 19.19 7.14 -1.24
N SER A 48 18.52 7.13 -0.08
CA SER A 48 17.05 7.07 -0.02
C SER A 48 16.35 8.29 -0.63
N TRP A 49 17.07 9.41 -0.78
CA TRP A 49 16.63 10.63 -1.45
C TRP A 49 17.27 10.83 -2.85
N GLY A 50 17.96 9.81 -3.38
CA GLY A 50 18.55 9.83 -4.72
C GLY A 50 19.66 10.87 -4.92
N GLN A 51 20.28 11.36 -3.84
CA GLN A 51 21.30 12.40 -3.86
C GLN A 51 22.66 11.89 -3.36
N SER A 52 23.75 12.59 -3.68
CA SER A 52 25.07 12.28 -3.13
C SER A 52 25.22 12.80 -1.69
N VAL A 53 26.11 12.16 -0.92
CA VAL A 53 26.49 12.62 0.42
C VAL A 53 27.01 14.06 0.42
N ASP A 54 27.63 14.51 -0.67
CA ASP A 54 28.13 15.87 -0.80
C ASP A 54 27.05 16.89 -1.20
N GLU A 55 25.92 16.46 -1.76
CA GLU A 55 24.72 17.29 -1.92
C GLU A 55 23.96 17.43 -0.60
N LEU A 56 23.79 16.33 0.13
CA LEU A 56 23.26 16.34 1.49
C LEU A 56 24.06 17.30 2.42
N LYS A 57 25.40 17.31 2.32
CA LYS A 57 26.26 18.28 3.04
C LYS A 57 26.12 19.73 2.57
N LYS A 58 25.82 19.97 1.29
CA LYS A 58 25.58 21.34 0.76
C LYS A 58 24.25 21.89 1.26
N LEU A 59 23.23 21.04 1.38
CA LEU A 59 21.92 21.37 1.96
C LEU A 59 21.95 21.46 3.50
N ASN A 60 22.88 20.78 4.17
CA ASN A 60 22.98 20.77 5.63
C ASN A 60 24.36 21.23 6.13
N PRO A 61 24.67 22.54 6.11
CA PRO A 61 25.91 23.07 6.65
C PRO A 61 26.07 22.74 8.15
N GLY A 62 27.00 21.83 8.46
CA GLY A 62 27.24 21.33 9.82
C GLY A 62 26.79 19.88 10.07
N ILE A 63 26.25 19.19 9.07
CA ILE A 63 26.00 17.73 9.15
C ILE A 63 27.32 16.98 9.42
N THR A 64 27.28 16.05 10.36
CA THR A 64 28.41 15.17 10.68
C THR A 64 28.19 13.82 10.03
N CYS A 65 29.21 13.29 9.34
CA CYS A 65 29.17 11.99 8.69
C CYS A 65 30.31 11.10 9.22
N PRO A 66 30.16 9.76 9.28
CA PRO A 66 29.10 8.97 8.63
C PRO A 66 27.78 8.90 9.40
N ASN A 67 27.75 9.09 10.72
CA ASN A 67 26.58 8.84 11.56
C ASN A 67 25.67 10.08 11.66
N LEU A 68 24.39 9.90 11.35
CA LEU A 68 23.38 10.95 11.55
C LEU A 68 22.77 10.88 12.95
N ASP A 69 22.38 12.04 13.47
CA ASP A 69 21.56 12.17 14.67
C ASP A 69 20.08 12.03 14.28
N ASP A 70 19.44 10.97 14.77
CA ASP A 70 18.03 10.61 14.50
C ASP A 70 17.01 11.50 15.23
N SER A 71 17.47 12.38 16.11
CA SER A 71 16.65 13.43 16.73
C SER A 71 16.60 14.75 15.94
N LYS A 72 17.29 14.83 14.80
CA LYS A 72 17.36 16.03 13.95
C LYS A 72 16.71 15.82 12.58
N LEU A 73 16.08 16.88 12.07
CA LEU A 73 15.65 16.99 10.68
C LEU A 73 16.83 17.45 9.82
N TYR A 74 16.94 16.89 8.62
CA TYR A 74 17.90 17.31 7.60
C TYR A 74 17.17 17.67 6.31
N CYS A 75 17.62 18.73 5.68
CA CYS A 75 17.14 19.16 4.38
C CYS A 75 17.57 18.16 3.30
N VAL A 76 16.60 17.60 2.58
CA VAL A 76 16.84 16.60 1.52
C VAL A 76 16.36 17.08 0.14
N ILE A 77 15.53 18.13 0.10
CA ILE A 77 15.20 18.86 -1.13
C ILE A 77 15.31 20.37 -0.82
N GLY A 78 16.11 21.10 -1.59
CA GLY A 78 16.28 22.54 -1.40
C GLY A 78 17.22 23.16 -2.43
N THR A 79 17.44 24.47 -2.31
CA THR A 79 18.40 25.21 -3.13
C THR A 79 19.44 25.92 -2.26
N VAL A 80 20.68 25.97 -2.75
CA VAL A 80 21.77 26.67 -2.06
C VAL A 80 22.04 27.96 -2.82
N THR A 81 21.59 29.09 -2.27
CA THR A 81 21.82 30.39 -2.90
C THR A 81 23.22 30.88 -2.56
N ALA A 82 24.05 31.07 -3.59
CA ALA A 82 25.32 31.78 -3.46
C ALA A 82 25.06 33.30 -3.36
N ASP A 83 25.75 33.96 -2.43
CA ASP A 83 25.47 35.34 -2.04
C ASP A 83 25.71 36.37 -3.17
N PRO A 84 24.76 37.27 -3.48
CA PRO A 84 25.01 38.39 -4.38
C PRO A 84 26.06 39.35 -3.79
N THR A 85 27.10 39.66 -4.58
CA THR A 85 28.13 40.62 -4.19
C THR A 85 27.56 42.06 -4.17
N PRO A 86 27.65 42.81 -3.05
CA PRO A 86 27.24 44.21 -3.02
C PRO A 86 28.24 45.07 -3.80
N SER A 87 27.74 45.80 -4.80
CA SER A 87 28.56 46.58 -5.73
C SER A 87 28.84 48.00 -5.23
N SER A 88 29.96 48.58 -5.64
CA SER A 88 30.24 50.02 -5.53
C SER A 88 31.09 50.49 -6.72
N SER A 89 30.38 51.01 -7.73
CA SER A 89 30.75 52.10 -8.67
C SER A 89 32.25 52.47 -8.80
N THR A 90 32.83 52.57 -10.01
CA THR A 90 32.32 53.37 -11.14
C THR A 90 32.97 52.99 -12.47
N SER A 91 32.18 52.88 -13.56
CA SER A 91 32.54 52.90 -15.00
C SER A 91 33.58 51.89 -15.54
N SER A 92 33.46 51.30 -16.74
CA SER A 92 32.48 51.50 -17.83
C SER A 92 32.27 50.22 -18.65
N THR A 93 31.14 50.17 -19.35
CA THR A 93 30.52 49.04 -20.05
C THR A 93 31.36 48.34 -21.11
N THR A 94 31.33 47.01 -21.15
CA THR A 94 30.95 46.20 -22.34
C THR A 94 30.58 44.79 -21.87
N SER A 95 29.38 44.31 -22.24
CA SER A 95 28.84 43.03 -21.79
C SER A 95 28.90 41.96 -22.89
N THR A 96 29.30 40.74 -22.55
CA THR A 96 28.99 39.55 -23.35
C THR A 96 28.51 38.42 -22.44
N THR A 97 27.19 38.22 -22.40
CA THR A 97 26.56 37.03 -21.84
C THR A 97 26.42 36.00 -22.95
N LEU A 98 26.85 34.75 -22.73
CA LEU A 98 26.40 33.61 -23.52
C LEU A 98 25.34 32.84 -22.72
N LYS A 99 24.09 33.04 -23.11
CA LYS A 99 22.98 32.12 -22.83
C LYS A 99 22.65 31.38 -24.13
N THR A 100 22.00 30.22 -23.98
CA THR A 100 21.13 29.51 -24.93
C THR A 100 20.83 30.21 -26.27
N THR A 101 20.82 29.48 -27.39
CA THR A 101 19.62 29.21 -28.24
C THR A 101 19.98 28.55 -29.58
N THR A 102 19.10 27.61 -29.98
CA THR A 102 18.70 27.20 -31.33
C THR A 102 19.09 28.15 -32.48
N THR A 103 19.47 27.62 -33.66
CA THR A 103 19.19 28.31 -34.93
C THR A 103 18.96 27.34 -36.07
N THR A 104 17.99 27.68 -36.93
CA THR A 104 17.53 26.91 -38.09
C THR A 104 17.52 27.88 -39.29
N THR A 105 18.22 27.52 -40.38
CA THR A 105 18.13 28.17 -41.72
C THR A 105 18.54 29.68 -41.78
N THR A 106 18.95 30.34 -42.89
CA THR A 106 19.03 30.03 -44.34
C THR A 106 20.08 30.96 -44.98
N THR A 107 20.79 30.52 -46.05
CA THR A 107 21.42 31.37 -47.12
C THR A 107 22.50 32.41 -46.72
N THR A 108 23.51 32.79 -47.54
CA THR A 108 23.73 32.63 -49.00
C THR A 108 25.23 32.73 -49.37
N THR A 109 25.58 32.16 -50.54
CA THR A 109 26.64 32.57 -51.51
C THR A 109 28.16 32.52 -51.21
N THR A 110 28.85 31.74 -52.08
CA THR A 110 30.15 32.02 -52.78
C THR A 110 31.46 32.04 -51.96
N THR A 111 32.59 31.44 -52.41
CA THR A 111 32.95 30.79 -53.69
C THR A 111 34.14 29.80 -53.52
N SER A 112 34.21 28.78 -54.39
CA SER A 112 35.38 28.02 -54.91
C SER A 112 36.67 27.86 -54.06
N SER A 113 37.23 26.65 -53.92
CA SER A 113 37.90 25.94 -55.03
C SER A 113 38.18 24.45 -54.77
N SER A 114 38.43 23.69 -55.85
CA SER A 114 38.83 22.26 -55.93
C SER A 114 40.03 21.88 -55.05
N SER A 115 40.31 20.61 -54.72
CA SER A 115 39.88 19.30 -55.28
C SER A 115 39.68 18.26 -54.15
N THR A 116 39.47 16.93 -54.30
CA THR A 116 39.69 15.98 -55.42
C THR A 116 38.61 14.86 -55.41
N LYS A 117 38.91 13.64 -55.88
CA LYS A 117 37.98 12.51 -56.08
C LYS A 117 38.64 11.16 -55.73
N VAL A 118 38.06 10.40 -54.80
CA VAL A 118 38.14 8.91 -54.71
C VAL A 118 36.77 8.38 -54.23
N SER A 119 36.43 7.15 -54.56
CA SER A 119 35.05 6.65 -54.73
C SER A 119 34.57 5.67 -53.65
N THR A 120 33.23 5.50 -53.55
CA THR A 120 32.47 4.33 -53.02
C THR A 120 32.63 4.02 -51.51
N THR A 121 31.59 3.65 -50.74
CA THR A 121 30.32 2.97 -51.08
C THR A 121 29.13 3.52 -50.27
N SER A 122 27.93 3.47 -50.84
CA SER A 122 26.67 3.93 -50.24
C SER A 122 26.17 3.04 -49.09
N SER A 123 25.72 3.66 -47.99
CA SER A 123 24.73 3.10 -47.06
C SER A 123 23.78 4.20 -46.61
N SER A 124 22.48 3.97 -46.74
CA SER A 124 21.41 4.94 -46.56
C SER A 124 21.14 5.27 -45.08
N SER A 125 21.19 6.56 -44.74
CA SER A 125 20.79 7.10 -43.44
C SER A 125 19.26 7.32 -43.38
N THR A 126 18.53 6.37 -42.79
CA THR A 126 17.10 6.57 -42.48
C THR A 126 16.98 7.29 -41.13
N THR A 127 16.42 8.50 -41.13
CA THR A 127 16.21 9.26 -39.88
C THR A 127 15.02 8.67 -39.13
N ALA A 128 15.27 7.97 -38.03
CA ALA A 128 14.22 7.49 -37.14
C ALA A 128 13.77 8.61 -36.17
N ALA A 129 12.47 8.65 -35.88
CA ALA A 129 11.88 9.52 -34.87
C ALA A 129 12.43 9.19 -33.45
N PRO A 130 12.37 10.13 -32.48
CA PRO A 130 12.81 9.84 -31.11
C PRO A 130 11.98 8.70 -30.51
N ALA A 131 12.66 7.65 -30.05
CA ALA A 131 12.04 6.53 -29.34
C ALA A 131 11.40 7.00 -28.02
N PRO A 132 10.33 6.32 -27.53
CA PRO A 132 9.76 6.62 -26.23
C PRO A 132 10.80 6.41 -25.13
N SER A 133 11.04 7.43 -24.30
CA SER A 133 12.05 7.37 -23.24
C SER A 133 11.56 6.46 -22.10
N ASN A 134 12.00 5.21 -22.13
CA ASN A 134 11.73 4.16 -21.15
C ASN A 134 12.55 4.34 -19.85
N SER A 135 12.61 5.55 -19.30
CA SER A 135 13.41 5.90 -18.13
C SER A 135 12.52 6.22 -16.92
N PRO A 136 12.86 5.75 -15.70
CA PRO A 136 14.00 4.90 -15.38
C PRO A 136 13.72 3.41 -15.71
N ALA A 137 14.71 2.71 -16.27
CA ALA A 137 14.65 1.27 -16.54
C ALA A 137 15.48 0.50 -15.50
N MET A 138 15.11 -0.75 -15.21
CA MET A 138 15.93 -1.60 -14.35
C MET A 138 17.29 -1.91 -15.00
N PRO A 139 18.33 -2.26 -14.23
CA PRO A 139 19.52 -2.89 -14.79
C PRO A 139 19.19 -4.19 -15.54
N GLY A 140 20.02 -4.59 -16.51
CA GLY A 140 19.93 -5.89 -17.17
C GLY A 140 18.85 -6.07 -18.24
N LEU A 141 18.21 -5.00 -18.72
CA LEU A 141 17.31 -5.09 -19.88
C LEU A 141 18.08 -5.52 -21.14
N ALA A 142 17.42 -6.33 -21.98
CA ALA A 142 17.95 -6.73 -23.28
C ALA A 142 18.36 -5.53 -24.14
N ALA A 143 19.54 -5.59 -24.77
CA ALA A 143 20.11 -4.48 -25.52
C ALA A 143 19.30 -4.10 -26.78
N ASP A 144 18.49 -5.03 -27.28
CA ASP A 144 17.57 -4.90 -28.40
C ASP A 144 16.11 -4.67 -27.96
N CYS A 145 15.84 -4.44 -26.67
CA CYS A 145 14.47 -4.26 -26.18
C CYS A 145 13.72 -3.10 -26.85
N ASP A 146 12.56 -3.40 -27.43
CA ASP A 146 11.68 -2.44 -28.13
C ASP A 146 10.27 -2.37 -27.53
N GLY A 147 9.94 -3.20 -26.53
CA GLY A 147 8.69 -3.11 -25.75
C GLY A 147 8.95 -3.09 -24.25
N PHE A 148 8.38 -2.09 -23.56
CA PHE A 148 8.61 -1.82 -22.14
C PHE A 148 7.33 -1.86 -21.32
N TYR A 149 7.43 -2.42 -20.12
CA TYR A 149 6.36 -2.45 -19.13
C TYR A 149 6.81 -1.73 -17.86
N LYS A 150 5.97 -0.84 -17.31
CA LYS A 150 6.27 -0.15 -16.05
C LYS A 150 5.77 -1.00 -14.88
N VAL A 151 6.66 -1.39 -13.98
CA VAL A 151 6.33 -2.16 -12.77
C VAL A 151 5.45 -1.31 -11.84
N VAL A 152 4.30 -1.85 -11.47
CA VAL A 152 3.38 -1.28 -10.47
C VAL A 152 3.25 -2.19 -9.24
N SER A 153 2.65 -1.67 -8.17
CA SER A 153 2.53 -2.41 -6.92
C SER A 153 1.65 -3.65 -7.10
N GLY A 154 2.16 -4.82 -6.69
CA GLY A 154 1.49 -6.11 -6.85
C GLY A 154 1.89 -6.90 -8.11
N ASP A 155 2.74 -6.37 -9.00
CA ASP A 155 3.27 -7.12 -10.12
C ASP A 155 4.25 -8.23 -9.69
N SER A 156 4.33 -9.27 -10.52
CA SER A 156 5.26 -10.40 -10.42
C SER A 156 5.73 -10.82 -11.83
N CYS A 157 6.78 -11.62 -11.95
CA CYS A 157 7.28 -12.04 -13.25
C CYS A 157 6.22 -12.77 -14.08
N ASP A 158 5.42 -13.63 -13.46
CA ASP A 158 4.39 -14.41 -14.14
C ASP A 158 3.20 -13.56 -14.57
N THR A 159 2.81 -12.57 -13.75
CA THR A 159 1.73 -11.63 -14.11
C THR A 159 2.15 -10.67 -15.21
N ILE A 160 3.38 -10.12 -15.16
CA ILE A 160 3.95 -9.29 -16.23
C ILE A 160 4.09 -10.11 -17.52
N ALA A 161 4.65 -11.32 -17.46
CA ALA A 161 4.84 -12.16 -18.63
C ALA A 161 3.49 -12.53 -19.29
N SER A 162 2.52 -12.96 -18.50
CA SER A 162 1.16 -13.28 -18.98
C SER A 162 0.48 -12.08 -19.64
N LYS A 163 0.56 -10.90 -19.00
CA LYS A 163 -0.01 -9.63 -19.50
C LYS A 163 0.58 -9.19 -20.85
N ASN A 164 1.81 -9.61 -21.15
CA ASN A 164 2.51 -9.32 -22.40
C ASN A 164 2.57 -10.52 -23.37
N SER A 165 1.85 -11.61 -23.10
CA SER A 165 1.77 -12.82 -23.96
C SER A 165 3.12 -13.51 -24.24
N ILE A 166 3.99 -13.49 -23.22
CA ILE A 166 5.33 -14.11 -23.22
C ILE A 166 5.47 -15.09 -22.06
N THR A 167 6.45 -15.98 -22.09
CA THR A 167 6.75 -16.87 -20.97
C THR A 167 7.56 -16.15 -19.89
N THR A 168 7.43 -16.56 -18.63
CA THR A 168 8.28 -16.10 -17.52
C THR A 168 9.77 -16.32 -17.81
N THR A 169 10.11 -17.38 -18.55
CA THR A 169 11.47 -17.65 -19.04
C THR A 169 11.94 -16.60 -20.04
N GLN A 170 11.12 -16.23 -21.04
CA GLN A 170 11.44 -15.13 -21.96
C GLN A 170 11.58 -13.80 -21.21
N PHE A 171 10.65 -13.49 -20.31
CA PHE A 171 10.69 -12.27 -19.49
C PHE A 171 11.98 -12.18 -18.66
N LYS A 172 12.38 -13.24 -17.95
CA LYS A 172 13.66 -13.27 -17.20
C LYS A 172 14.88 -13.28 -18.12
N THR A 173 14.79 -13.85 -19.32
CA THR A 173 15.89 -13.81 -20.32
C THR A 173 16.13 -12.38 -20.84
N TRP A 174 15.08 -11.56 -20.95
CA TRP A 174 15.19 -10.16 -21.40
C TRP A 174 15.44 -9.15 -20.28
N ASN A 175 15.52 -9.61 -19.03
CA ASN A 175 15.74 -8.79 -17.84
C ASN A 175 16.70 -9.54 -16.89
N THR A 176 17.97 -9.62 -17.26
CA THR A 176 18.94 -10.57 -16.68
C THR A 176 19.28 -10.35 -15.21
N GLU A 177 18.99 -9.16 -14.67
CA GLU A 177 19.19 -8.82 -13.26
C GLU A 177 17.97 -9.16 -12.39
N ILE A 178 16.87 -9.67 -12.96
CA ILE A 178 15.75 -10.21 -12.18
C ILE A 178 16.16 -11.58 -11.61
N ASN A 179 16.01 -11.74 -10.29
CA ASN A 179 16.40 -12.96 -9.60
C ASN A 179 15.43 -14.13 -9.86
N ALA A 180 15.85 -15.34 -9.50
CA ALA A 180 15.09 -16.57 -9.74
C ALA A 180 13.68 -16.51 -9.13
N ASP A 181 13.54 -15.92 -7.93
CA ASP A 181 12.30 -15.84 -7.17
C ASP A 181 11.41 -14.63 -7.55
N CYS A 182 11.88 -13.77 -8.46
CA CYS A 182 11.25 -12.52 -8.87
C CYS A 182 10.97 -11.50 -7.75
N THR A 183 11.79 -11.50 -6.69
CA THR A 183 11.57 -10.65 -5.50
C THR A 183 12.18 -9.25 -5.62
N ASN A 184 12.86 -8.94 -6.73
CA ASN A 184 13.61 -7.69 -6.94
C ASN A 184 13.08 -6.81 -8.09
N LEU A 185 11.79 -6.87 -8.41
CA LEU A 185 11.13 -5.90 -9.29
C LEU A 185 11.07 -4.52 -8.60
N TRP A 186 11.58 -3.47 -9.25
CA TRP A 186 11.59 -2.12 -8.70
C TRP A 186 10.32 -1.36 -9.11
N LEU A 187 9.56 -0.89 -8.12
CA LEU A 187 8.35 -0.09 -8.34
C LEU A 187 8.68 1.16 -9.18
N ASP A 188 7.80 1.47 -10.12
CA ASP A 188 7.90 2.60 -11.06
C ASP A 188 9.06 2.55 -12.08
N TYR A 189 9.83 1.46 -12.14
CA TYR A 189 10.85 1.24 -13.17
C TYR A 189 10.31 0.44 -14.37
N TYR A 190 10.92 0.63 -15.54
CA TYR A 190 10.61 -0.11 -16.76
C TYR A 190 11.40 -1.41 -16.89
N VAL A 191 10.71 -2.47 -17.31
CA VAL A 191 11.25 -3.81 -17.64
C VAL A 191 10.95 -4.18 -19.09
N CYS A 192 11.79 -5.01 -19.69
CA CYS A 192 11.64 -5.46 -21.07
C CYS A 192 10.55 -6.53 -21.20
N VAL A 193 9.66 -6.36 -22.17
CA VAL A 193 8.56 -7.30 -22.47
C VAL A 193 8.42 -7.62 -23.96
N HIS A 194 9.31 -7.09 -24.81
CA HIS A 194 9.41 -7.47 -26.21
C HIS A 194 10.83 -7.17 -26.73
N VAL A 195 11.33 -8.03 -27.63
CA VAL A 195 12.54 -7.81 -28.42
C VAL A 195 12.25 -8.14 -29.91
N PRO A 196 12.95 -7.53 -30.88
CA PRO A 196 12.76 -7.79 -32.30
C PRO A 196 12.87 -9.28 -32.65
N GLY A 197 11.83 -9.82 -33.29
CA GLY A 197 11.76 -11.24 -33.65
C GLY A 197 11.32 -12.18 -32.52
N ALA A 198 10.92 -11.65 -31.36
CA ALA A 198 10.27 -12.44 -30.32
C ALA A 198 9.00 -13.12 -30.84
N VAL A 199 8.95 -14.44 -30.73
CA VAL A 199 7.70 -15.19 -30.94
C VAL A 199 6.80 -15.03 -29.72
N THR A 200 5.93 -14.02 -29.74
CA THR A 200 4.79 -13.91 -28.80
C THR A 200 3.90 -15.13 -28.97
N GLN A 201 3.51 -15.79 -27.89
CA GLN A 201 2.68 -17.00 -27.99
C GLN A 201 1.22 -16.64 -28.33
N LYS A 202 0.91 -16.60 -29.63
CA LYS A 202 -0.46 -16.87 -30.08
C LYS A 202 -0.79 -18.32 -29.71
N PRO A 203 -1.99 -18.64 -29.16
CA PRO A 203 -2.30 -20.00 -28.68
C PRO A 203 -2.11 -21.01 -29.81
N THR A 204 -1.08 -21.84 -29.68
CA THR A 204 -0.71 -22.85 -30.67
C THR A 204 -1.14 -24.19 -30.12
N THR A 205 -2.37 -24.58 -30.49
CA THR A 205 -2.97 -25.85 -30.11
C THR A 205 -2.16 -27.01 -30.69
N THR A 206 -1.40 -27.70 -29.83
CA THR A 206 -0.77 -28.97 -30.20
C THR A 206 -1.86 -30.03 -30.40
N THR A 207 -2.03 -30.44 -31.65
CA THR A 207 -3.06 -31.42 -32.05
C THR A 207 -2.62 -32.84 -31.72
N MET A 208 -3.45 -33.57 -30.94
CA MET A 208 -3.63 -35.00 -31.16
C MET A 208 -5.11 -35.43 -31.01
N VAL A 209 -5.68 -35.80 -32.16
CA VAL A 209 -6.80 -36.75 -32.38
C VAL A 209 -8.19 -36.47 -31.78
N THR A 210 -8.94 -35.62 -32.49
CA THR A 210 -10.28 -35.92 -33.06
C THR A 210 -11.39 -36.53 -32.18
N SER A 211 -12.37 -35.72 -31.77
CA SER A 211 -13.80 -35.96 -32.10
C SER A 211 -14.71 -34.72 -31.90
N THR A 212 -15.22 -34.21 -33.03
CA THR A 212 -16.48 -33.45 -33.22
C THR A 212 -17.07 -32.56 -32.11
N THR A 213 -16.86 -31.25 -32.28
CA THR A 213 -17.91 -30.20 -32.34
C THR A 213 -18.80 -29.94 -31.13
N ALA A 214 -18.38 -28.99 -30.28
CA ALA A 214 -19.21 -27.88 -29.82
C ALA A 214 -18.34 -26.70 -29.34
N ALA A 215 -18.78 -25.46 -29.63
CA ALA A 215 -18.49 -24.29 -28.80
C ALA A 215 -19.80 -23.94 -28.04
N PRO A 216 -19.83 -23.10 -26.99
CA PRO A 216 -18.73 -22.34 -26.36
C PRO A 216 -18.70 -22.47 -24.80
N ALA A 217 -17.69 -21.90 -24.13
CA ALA A 217 -17.80 -21.34 -22.77
C ALA A 217 -16.57 -20.49 -22.42
N ALA A 218 -16.73 -19.49 -21.55
CA ALA A 218 -15.60 -18.76 -20.97
C ALA A 218 -14.84 -19.69 -20.00
N THR A 219 -13.55 -19.93 -20.25
CA THR A 219 -12.70 -20.67 -19.32
C THR A 219 -12.38 -19.79 -18.11
N ASN A 220 -12.59 -20.36 -16.92
CA ASN A 220 -12.41 -19.73 -15.62
C ASN A 220 -10.94 -19.36 -15.38
N SER A 221 -10.52 -18.18 -15.83
CA SER A 221 -9.14 -17.67 -15.80
C SER A 221 -9.11 -16.28 -15.16
N PRO A 222 -8.07 -15.93 -14.37
CA PRO A 222 -6.89 -16.72 -14.07
C PRO A 222 -7.12 -17.79 -12.99
N GLN A 223 -6.33 -18.87 -12.99
CA GLN A 223 -6.42 -19.97 -12.01
C GLN A 223 -5.22 -19.92 -11.07
N MET A 224 -5.40 -20.31 -9.80
CA MET A 224 -4.25 -20.46 -8.88
C MET A 224 -3.31 -21.59 -9.36
N PRO A 225 -2.02 -21.55 -8.98
CA PRO A 225 -1.15 -22.72 -9.12
C PRO A 225 -1.68 -23.93 -8.33
N GLY A 226 -1.32 -25.14 -8.75
CA GLY A 226 -1.60 -26.37 -7.99
C GLY A 226 -3.04 -26.90 -8.03
N LEU A 227 -3.88 -26.43 -8.95
CA LEU A 227 -5.21 -27.02 -9.14
C LEU A 227 -5.11 -28.49 -9.62
N ALA A 228 -6.03 -29.33 -9.15
CA ALA A 228 -6.14 -30.73 -9.58
C ALA A 228 -6.26 -30.83 -11.11
N ALA A 229 -5.52 -31.76 -11.72
CA ALA A 229 -5.45 -31.91 -13.17
C ALA A 229 -6.78 -32.36 -13.81
N ASP A 230 -7.64 -32.98 -13.01
CA ASP A 230 -8.99 -33.44 -13.34
C ASP A 230 -10.08 -32.47 -12.84
N CYS A 231 -9.73 -31.25 -12.41
CA CYS A 231 -10.70 -30.29 -11.92
C CYS A 231 -11.78 -29.89 -12.96
N ASP A 232 -13.04 -30.13 -12.64
CA ASP A 232 -14.20 -29.80 -13.47
C ASP A 232 -15.17 -28.79 -12.82
N GLY A 233 -14.97 -28.44 -11.53
CA GLY A 233 -15.69 -27.37 -10.85
C GLY A 233 -14.76 -26.31 -10.28
N PHE A 234 -15.03 -25.04 -10.60
CA PHE A 234 -14.19 -23.89 -10.24
C PHE A 234 -14.95 -22.86 -9.42
N TYR A 235 -14.26 -22.28 -8.45
CA TYR A 235 -14.76 -21.19 -7.62
C TYR A 235 -13.84 -19.98 -7.75
N LYS A 236 -14.40 -18.80 -8.06
CA LYS A 236 -13.62 -17.55 -8.07
C LYS A 236 -13.49 -17.03 -6.65
N VAL A 237 -12.25 -16.93 -6.15
CA VAL A 237 -11.95 -16.37 -4.83
C VAL A 237 -12.42 -14.92 -4.79
N ALA A 238 -13.33 -14.61 -3.87
CA ALA A 238 -13.80 -13.27 -3.58
C ALA A 238 -13.16 -12.72 -2.30
N SER A 239 -13.31 -11.42 -2.06
CA SER A 239 -12.78 -10.78 -0.85
C SER A 239 -13.51 -11.31 0.38
N GLY A 240 -12.75 -11.75 1.39
CA GLY A 240 -13.27 -12.38 2.61
C GLY A 240 -13.46 -13.90 2.54
N ASP A 241 -13.13 -14.55 1.42
CA ASP A 241 -13.12 -16.02 1.36
C ASP A 241 -11.93 -16.64 2.10
N SER A 242 -12.19 -17.78 2.74
CA SER A 242 -11.19 -18.69 3.32
C SER A 242 -11.41 -20.11 2.79
N CYS A 243 -10.45 -21.02 3.04
CA CYS A 243 -10.61 -22.43 2.64
C CYS A 243 -11.89 -23.05 3.21
N ASP A 244 -12.25 -22.70 4.45
CA ASP A 244 -13.44 -23.24 5.11
C ASP A 244 -14.73 -22.65 4.54
N THR A 245 -14.76 -21.36 4.18
CA THR A 245 -15.95 -20.75 3.54
C THR A 245 -16.14 -21.28 2.12
N ILE A 246 -15.06 -21.39 1.33
CA ILE A 246 -15.10 -21.96 -0.03
C ILE A 246 -15.51 -23.43 0.02
N ALA A 247 -14.91 -24.24 0.90
CA ALA A 247 -15.25 -25.65 1.03
C ALA A 247 -16.71 -25.85 1.44
N SER A 248 -17.19 -25.12 2.45
CA SER A 248 -18.58 -25.18 2.91
C SER A 248 -19.57 -24.76 1.82
N LYS A 249 -19.26 -23.67 1.10
CA LYS A 249 -20.08 -23.14 -0.01
C LYS A 249 -20.21 -24.12 -1.19
N ASN A 250 -19.24 -25.00 -1.37
CA ASN A 250 -19.22 -26.03 -2.41
C ASN A 250 -19.54 -27.45 -1.87
N SER A 251 -19.99 -27.58 -0.61
CA SER A 251 -20.38 -28.86 0.03
C SER A 251 -19.26 -29.93 0.07
N ILE A 252 -18.02 -29.48 0.25
CA ILE A 252 -16.81 -30.29 0.37
C ILE A 252 -16.10 -29.99 1.70
N THR A 253 -15.16 -30.84 2.10
CA THR A 253 -14.30 -30.56 3.26
C THR A 253 -13.14 -29.66 2.90
N THR A 254 -12.64 -28.90 3.88
CA THR A 254 -11.38 -28.13 3.77
C THR A 254 -10.19 -29.02 3.38
N THR A 255 -10.19 -30.28 3.80
CA THR A 255 -9.21 -31.29 3.39
C THR A 255 -9.32 -31.66 1.92
N GLN A 256 -10.54 -31.88 1.39
CA GLN A 256 -10.75 -32.09 -0.05
C GLN A 256 -10.34 -30.85 -0.85
N PHE A 257 -10.76 -29.66 -0.41
CA PHE A 257 -10.38 -28.40 -1.04
C PHE A 257 -8.86 -28.20 -1.12
N LYS A 258 -8.11 -28.41 -0.03
CA LYS A 258 -6.64 -28.33 -0.03
C LYS A 258 -5.99 -29.47 -0.84
N THR A 259 -6.59 -30.66 -0.88
CA THR A 259 -6.12 -31.77 -1.75
C THR A 259 -6.22 -31.42 -3.23
N TRP A 260 -7.24 -30.65 -3.63
CA TRP A 260 -7.45 -30.23 -5.03
C TRP A 260 -6.77 -28.90 -5.40
N ASN A 261 -6.10 -28.26 -4.46
CA ASN A 261 -5.40 -26.98 -4.64
C ASN A 261 -4.07 -27.03 -3.86
N THR A 262 -3.11 -27.82 -4.37
CA THR A 262 -1.94 -28.27 -3.60
C THR A 262 -0.97 -27.15 -3.18
N GLU A 263 -1.03 -26.01 -3.85
CA GLU A 263 -0.21 -24.83 -3.53
C GLU A 263 -0.87 -23.91 -2.49
N ILE A 264 -2.08 -24.23 -2.00
CA ILE A 264 -2.68 -23.52 -0.86
C ILE A 264 -2.04 -24.01 0.44
N ASN A 265 -1.55 -23.06 1.24
CA ASN A 265 -0.81 -23.36 2.46
C ASN A 265 -1.73 -23.84 3.61
N ALA A 266 -1.10 -24.35 4.69
CA ALA A 266 -1.82 -24.89 5.84
C ALA A 266 -2.77 -23.88 6.49
N GLU A 267 -2.37 -22.60 6.55
CA GLU A 267 -3.14 -21.50 7.16
C GLU A 267 -4.19 -20.89 6.20
N CYS A 268 -4.24 -21.35 4.94
CA CYS A 268 -5.04 -20.77 3.86
C CYS A 268 -4.80 -19.27 3.58
N SER A 269 -3.65 -18.73 4.01
CA SER A 269 -3.35 -17.29 3.94
C SER A 269 -2.92 -16.81 2.55
N ASN A 270 -2.81 -17.72 1.58
CA ASN A 270 -2.34 -17.45 0.22
C ASN A 270 -3.40 -17.66 -0.87
N LEU A 271 -4.70 -17.59 -0.54
CA LEU A 271 -5.77 -17.48 -1.54
C LEU A 271 -5.63 -16.18 -2.33
N TRP A 272 -5.61 -16.27 -3.67
CA TRP A 272 -5.45 -15.09 -4.53
C TRP A 272 -6.81 -14.54 -4.94
N LEU A 273 -7.11 -13.30 -4.56
CA LEU A 273 -8.34 -12.60 -4.94
C LEU A 273 -8.52 -12.57 -6.46
N ASP A 274 -9.75 -12.81 -6.93
CA ASP A 274 -10.14 -12.88 -8.35
C ASP A 274 -9.49 -14.02 -9.17
N TYR A 275 -8.76 -14.95 -8.54
CA TYR A 275 -8.32 -16.19 -9.16
C TYR A 275 -9.31 -17.33 -8.90
N TYR A 276 -9.30 -18.33 -9.77
CA TYR A 276 -10.12 -19.53 -9.65
C TYR A 276 -9.38 -20.67 -8.95
N VAL A 277 -10.07 -21.32 -8.01
CA VAL A 277 -9.64 -22.50 -7.26
C VAL A 277 -10.55 -23.69 -7.57
N CYS A 278 -10.00 -24.90 -7.44
CA CYS A 278 -10.74 -26.14 -7.67
C CYS A 278 -11.70 -26.46 -6.52
N VAL A 279 -12.93 -26.80 -6.84
CA VAL A 279 -13.98 -27.15 -5.87
C VAL A 279 -14.79 -28.40 -6.26
N HIS A 280 -14.43 -29.06 -7.36
CA HIS A 280 -14.96 -30.37 -7.72
C HIS A 280 -13.96 -31.11 -8.63
N VAL A 281 -13.89 -32.43 -8.47
CA VAL A 281 -13.21 -33.36 -9.40
C VAL A 281 -14.14 -34.56 -9.66
N PRO A 282 -14.04 -35.23 -10.82
CA PRO A 282 -14.85 -36.40 -11.15
C PRO A 282 -14.80 -37.50 -10.09
N GLY A 283 -15.98 -37.93 -9.62
CA GLY A 283 -16.10 -38.97 -8.59
C GLY A 283 -15.93 -38.48 -7.14
N ALA A 284 -15.79 -37.17 -6.91
CA ALA A 284 -15.80 -36.61 -5.57
C ALA A 284 -17.10 -36.93 -4.80
N VAL A 285 -16.96 -37.52 -3.61
CA VAL A 285 -18.08 -37.64 -2.67
C VAL A 285 -18.35 -36.30 -1.99
N THR A 286 -19.36 -35.58 -2.46
CA THR A 286 -19.89 -34.38 -1.78
C THR A 286 -20.47 -34.77 -0.43
N GLN A 287 -20.18 -34.02 0.62
CA GLN A 287 -20.83 -34.26 1.92
C GLN A 287 -22.26 -33.72 1.88
N LYS A 288 -23.22 -34.60 1.63
CA LYS A 288 -24.62 -34.33 1.97
C LYS A 288 -24.69 -34.03 3.48
N PRO A 289 -25.33 -32.94 3.92
CA PRO A 289 -25.37 -32.59 5.34
C PRO A 289 -25.94 -33.73 6.19
N THR A 290 -25.13 -34.24 7.13
CA THR A 290 -25.61 -35.14 8.18
C THR A 290 -26.40 -34.31 9.17
N THR A 291 -27.72 -34.32 8.99
CA THR A 291 -28.69 -33.66 9.87
C THR A 291 -28.49 -34.05 11.32
N THR A 292 -27.91 -33.14 12.11
CA THR A 292 -28.15 -33.05 13.55
C THR A 292 -29.20 -31.94 13.76
N THR A 293 -30.26 -32.28 14.49
CA THR A 293 -31.56 -31.63 14.34
C THR A 293 -31.77 -30.44 15.29
N LYS A 294 -32.41 -29.37 14.75
CA LYS A 294 -33.03 -28.22 15.45
C LYS A 294 -32.05 -27.11 15.86
N ALA A 295 -32.33 -25.81 15.65
CA ALA A 295 -33.62 -25.17 15.39
C ALA A 295 -33.69 -24.33 14.08
N THR A 296 -34.92 -24.16 13.58
CA THR A 296 -35.27 -23.36 12.41
C THR A 296 -34.96 -21.88 12.59
N SER A 297 -34.23 -21.28 11.65
CA SER A 297 -34.33 -19.84 11.37
C SER A 297 -34.40 -19.61 9.85
N THR A 298 -35.43 -18.88 9.43
CA THR A 298 -35.66 -18.49 8.03
C THR A 298 -35.03 -17.14 7.74
N THR A 299 -34.07 -17.10 6.81
CA THR A 299 -33.64 -15.88 6.09
C THR A 299 -33.38 -16.31 4.64
N THR A 300 -34.20 -15.95 3.65
CA THR A 300 -34.50 -14.61 3.13
C THR A 300 -33.23 -13.87 2.76
N ALA A 301 -33.05 -13.61 1.45
CA ALA A 301 -31.85 -12.98 0.91
C ALA A 301 -31.56 -11.63 1.57
N ALA A 302 -30.32 -11.45 2.02
CA ALA A 302 -29.87 -10.20 2.64
C ALA A 302 -29.72 -9.08 1.59
N PRO A 303 -30.09 -7.82 1.92
CA PRO A 303 -29.85 -6.68 1.04
C PRO A 303 -28.35 -6.35 0.95
N ALA A 304 -27.96 -5.62 -0.09
CA ALA A 304 -26.57 -5.19 -0.29
C ALA A 304 -26.02 -4.42 0.92
N ALA A 305 -24.83 -4.81 1.39
CA ALA A 305 -24.20 -4.20 2.56
C ALA A 305 -23.88 -2.72 2.32
N THR A 306 -24.32 -1.84 3.22
CA THR A 306 -24.21 -0.37 3.10
C THR A 306 -22.81 0.18 3.33
N ASN A 307 -21.85 -0.65 3.75
CA ASN A 307 -20.51 -0.24 4.19
C ASN A 307 -19.43 -0.75 3.23
N SER A 308 -19.54 -0.39 1.94
CA SER A 308 -18.59 -0.77 0.89
C SER A 308 -17.98 0.48 0.25
N PRO A 309 -16.67 0.51 -0.10
CA PRO A 309 -15.70 -0.59 -0.03
C PRO A 309 -15.08 -0.77 1.36
N GLN A 310 -14.70 -2.00 1.72
CA GLN A 310 -14.08 -2.35 3.01
C GLN A 310 -12.58 -2.56 2.86
N MET A 311 -11.80 -2.17 3.87
CA MET A 311 -10.38 -2.51 3.93
C MET A 311 -10.19 -4.03 4.09
N PRO A 312 -9.12 -4.62 3.52
CA PRO A 312 -8.79 -6.02 3.75
C PRO A 312 -8.58 -6.33 5.24
N GLY A 313 -8.67 -7.61 5.62
CA GLY A 313 -8.32 -8.06 6.97
C GLY A 313 -9.28 -7.63 8.10
N ILE A 314 -10.45 -7.08 7.77
CA ILE A 314 -11.56 -6.93 8.73
C ILE A 314 -11.99 -8.30 9.25
N VAL A 315 -12.21 -8.39 10.56
CA VAL A 315 -12.74 -9.59 11.23
C VAL A 315 -14.17 -9.91 10.78
N ALA A 316 -14.47 -11.21 10.61
CA ALA A 316 -15.71 -11.68 9.99
C ALA A 316 -16.99 -11.40 10.82
N ASP A 317 -16.85 -11.20 12.13
CA ASP A 317 -17.90 -10.85 13.09
C ASP A 317 -18.07 -9.33 13.28
N CYS A 318 -17.48 -8.52 12.40
CA CYS A 318 -17.62 -7.07 12.43
C CYS A 318 -19.06 -6.60 12.18
N ASP A 319 -19.66 -5.97 13.19
CA ASP A 319 -21.02 -5.45 13.19
C ASP A 319 -21.09 -3.91 13.27
N GLY A 320 -19.97 -3.23 13.53
CA GLY A 320 -19.86 -1.76 13.49
C GLY A 320 -18.67 -1.28 12.66
N TYR A 321 -18.93 -0.32 11.76
CA TYR A 321 -17.97 0.16 10.77
C TYR A 321 -17.74 1.67 10.85
N HIS A 322 -16.53 2.07 10.48
CA HIS A 322 -16.12 3.47 10.35
C HIS A 322 -15.54 3.72 8.96
N LYS A 323 -16.05 4.73 8.25
CA LYS A 323 -15.49 5.15 6.96
C LYS A 323 -14.32 6.11 7.20
N VAL A 324 -13.13 5.73 6.76
CA VAL A 324 -11.89 6.49 6.90
C VAL A 324 -11.99 7.81 6.11
N ALA A 325 -11.75 8.92 6.81
CA ALA A 325 -11.69 10.27 6.27
C ALA A 325 -10.27 10.87 6.36
N SER A 326 -10.07 12.03 5.74
CA SER A 326 -8.78 12.72 5.77
C SER A 326 -8.45 13.19 7.20
N GLY A 327 -7.27 12.82 7.69
CA GLY A 327 -6.82 13.13 9.06
C GLY A 327 -7.17 12.08 10.11
N ASP A 328 -7.88 11.00 9.75
CA ASP A 328 -8.08 9.88 10.68
C ASP A 328 -6.75 9.13 10.95
N GLN A 329 -6.68 8.56 12.15
CA GLN A 329 -5.55 7.78 12.67
C GLN A 329 -6.13 6.66 13.56
N CYS A 330 -5.40 5.55 13.72
CA CYS A 330 -5.91 4.37 14.41
C CYS A 330 -6.29 4.67 15.85
N GLY A 331 -5.47 5.47 16.55
CA GLY A 331 -5.77 5.93 17.91
C GLY A 331 -6.96 6.89 17.99
N THR A 332 -7.18 7.75 16.99
CA THR A 332 -8.32 8.69 16.98
C THR A 332 -9.63 7.97 16.65
N ILE A 333 -9.60 7.02 15.70
CA ILE A 333 -10.71 6.11 15.41
C ILE A 333 -11.03 5.26 16.65
N ALA A 334 -10.05 4.55 17.21
CA ALA A 334 -10.25 3.70 18.37
C ALA A 334 -10.87 4.47 19.56
N THR A 335 -10.33 5.65 19.88
CA THR A 335 -10.86 6.54 20.92
C THR A 335 -12.30 6.97 20.65
N LYS A 336 -12.64 7.30 19.39
CA LYS A 336 -14.00 7.70 18.97
C LYS A 336 -15.04 6.60 19.21
N TYR A 337 -14.67 5.33 19.10
CA TYR A 337 -15.54 4.19 19.35
C TYR A 337 -15.35 3.55 20.74
N GLY A 338 -14.48 4.12 21.58
CA GLY A 338 -14.28 3.68 22.96
C GLY A 338 -13.52 2.35 23.11
N ILE A 339 -12.77 1.94 22.09
CA ILE A 339 -11.92 0.75 22.07
C ILE A 339 -10.44 1.13 22.17
N THR A 340 -9.56 0.18 22.49
CA THR A 340 -8.10 0.44 22.44
C THR A 340 -7.59 0.37 21.00
N THR A 341 -6.43 0.98 20.72
CA THR A 341 -5.77 0.84 19.42
C THR A 341 -5.45 -0.62 19.10
N ASP A 342 -5.10 -1.43 20.10
CA ASP A 342 -4.85 -2.87 19.95
C ASP A 342 -6.12 -3.64 19.58
N MET A 343 -7.27 -3.31 20.19
CA MET A 343 -8.56 -3.87 19.80
C MET A 343 -8.88 -3.47 18.34
N PHE A 344 -8.73 -2.19 17.99
CA PHE A 344 -8.92 -1.72 16.62
C PHE A 344 -8.04 -2.47 15.60
N MET A 345 -6.74 -2.68 15.90
CA MET A 345 -5.86 -3.46 15.03
C MET A 345 -6.24 -4.95 14.99
N SER A 346 -6.71 -5.53 16.10
CA SER A 346 -7.22 -6.91 16.12
C SER A 346 -8.47 -7.09 15.26
N TYR A 347 -9.31 -6.05 15.13
CA TYR A 347 -10.48 -6.05 14.25
C TYR A 347 -10.13 -5.76 12.77
N ASN A 348 -8.92 -5.28 12.49
CA ASN A 348 -8.46 -4.83 11.17
C ASN A 348 -7.03 -5.30 10.92
N SER A 349 -6.83 -6.62 10.79
CA SER A 349 -5.51 -7.27 10.71
C SER A 349 -4.58 -6.78 9.58
N TYR A 350 -5.13 -6.12 8.55
CA TYR A 350 -4.33 -5.48 7.49
C TYR A 350 -3.74 -4.12 7.93
N VAL A 351 -4.36 -3.43 8.88
CA VAL A 351 -3.89 -2.12 9.35
C VAL A 351 -2.64 -2.30 10.20
N ASN A 352 -1.56 -1.62 9.80
CA ASN A 352 -0.26 -1.80 10.43
C ASN A 352 -0.13 -1.00 11.74
N ALA A 353 0.85 -1.36 12.57
CA ALA A 353 1.08 -0.75 13.89
C ALA A 353 1.44 0.75 13.84
N GLN A 354 1.90 1.27 12.69
CA GLN A 354 2.18 2.70 12.47
C GLN A 354 0.95 3.46 11.93
N CYS A 355 -0.16 2.76 11.70
CA CYS A 355 -1.36 3.26 11.05
C CYS A 355 -1.17 3.92 9.67
N SER A 356 -0.03 3.68 9.02
CA SER A 356 0.34 4.41 7.79
C SER A 356 -0.42 3.95 6.54
N ASN A 357 -1.26 2.92 6.65
CA ASN A 357 -1.96 2.27 5.54
C ASN A 357 -3.49 2.30 5.63
N LEU A 358 -4.09 3.21 6.41
CA LEU A 358 -5.53 3.48 6.31
C LEU A 358 -5.87 4.03 4.91
N TRP A 359 -6.84 3.41 4.25
CA TRP A 359 -7.26 3.83 2.90
C TRP A 359 -8.43 4.82 2.99
N LEU A 360 -8.23 6.02 2.46
CA LEU A 360 -9.27 7.05 2.38
C LEU A 360 -10.52 6.50 1.68
N ASP A 361 -11.69 6.85 2.20
CA ASP A 361 -13.01 6.42 1.72
C ASP A 361 -13.36 4.92 1.87
N TYR A 362 -12.46 4.09 2.43
CA TYR A 362 -12.76 2.71 2.77
C TYR A 362 -13.31 2.59 4.20
N TYR A 363 -14.07 1.53 4.46
CA TYR A 363 -14.57 1.19 5.78
C TYR A 363 -13.58 0.28 6.52
N VAL A 364 -13.39 0.56 7.82
CA VAL A 364 -12.69 -0.27 8.81
C VAL A 364 -13.65 -0.73 9.89
N CYS A 365 -13.34 -1.84 10.54
CA CYS A 365 -14.10 -2.35 11.68
C CYS A 365 -13.80 -1.54 12.94
N VAL A 366 -14.85 -1.26 13.73
CA VAL A 366 -14.74 -0.52 15.01
C VAL A 366 -15.60 -1.11 16.13
N HIS A 367 -16.35 -2.17 15.83
CA HIS A 367 -17.09 -2.94 16.82
C HIS A 367 -17.22 -4.39 16.35
N VAL A 368 -17.06 -5.30 17.32
CA VAL A 368 -17.51 -6.70 17.24
C VAL A 368 -18.30 -6.97 18.51
N THR A 369 -19.41 -7.70 18.40
CA THR A 369 -20.09 -8.25 19.58
C THR A 369 -19.29 -9.46 20.09
N PRO A 370 -18.68 -9.42 21.29
CA PRO A 370 -17.86 -10.52 21.78
C PRO A 370 -18.71 -11.75 22.09
N THR A 371 -18.11 -12.94 21.95
CA THR A 371 -18.76 -14.21 22.23
C THR A 371 -17.97 -15.04 23.27
N PRO A 372 -18.65 -15.84 24.11
CA PRO A 372 -20.10 -16.00 24.22
C PRO A 372 -20.75 -14.93 25.14
N LEU A 373 -21.95 -14.46 24.77
CA LEU A 373 -22.76 -13.56 25.61
C LEU A 373 -23.58 -14.35 26.64
N MET A 374 -23.76 -13.78 27.84
CA MET A 374 -24.76 -14.29 28.77
C MET A 374 -26.19 -14.19 28.18
N PRO A 375 -27.10 -15.12 28.53
CA PRO A 375 -28.51 -15.01 28.15
C PRO A 375 -29.12 -13.67 28.60
N GLY A 376 -29.89 -13.03 27.72
CA GLY A 376 -30.61 -11.79 28.03
C GLY A 376 -29.77 -10.51 28.02
N VAL A 377 -28.51 -10.54 27.56
CA VAL A 377 -27.76 -9.33 27.15
C VAL A 377 -28.56 -8.56 26.09
N VAL A 378 -28.73 -7.25 26.27
CA VAL A 378 -29.47 -6.40 25.33
C VAL A 378 -28.74 -6.19 24.00
N SER A 379 -29.49 -6.12 22.90
CA SER A 379 -28.95 -6.02 21.53
C SER A 379 -28.32 -4.66 21.19
N ASN A 380 -28.60 -3.61 21.97
CA ASN A 380 -28.02 -2.28 21.81
C ASN A 380 -26.82 -2.04 22.74
N CYS A 381 -26.20 -3.09 23.26
CA CYS A 381 -25.01 -2.98 24.07
C CYS A 381 -23.82 -2.40 23.28
N LYS A 382 -23.03 -1.54 23.92
CA LYS A 382 -21.82 -0.91 23.36
C LYS A 382 -20.56 -1.16 24.18
N LYS A 383 -20.72 -1.64 25.42
CA LYS A 383 -19.61 -1.96 26.32
C LYS A 383 -19.87 -3.30 26.98
N TYR A 384 -18.94 -4.23 26.80
CA TYR A 384 -19.01 -5.57 27.33
C TYR A 384 -17.94 -5.79 28.40
N TYR A 385 -18.25 -6.61 29.38
CA TYR A 385 -17.33 -7.05 30.41
C TYR A 385 -17.31 -8.58 30.45
N GLN A 386 -16.13 -9.19 30.33
CA GLN A 386 -15.97 -10.63 30.47
C GLN A 386 -15.93 -11.00 31.95
N ILE A 387 -16.84 -11.87 32.40
CA ILE A 387 -16.91 -12.38 33.78
C ILE A 387 -15.64 -13.19 34.08
N LYS A 388 -14.90 -12.80 35.11
CA LYS A 388 -13.68 -13.48 35.57
C LYS A 388 -13.93 -14.26 36.86
N SER A 389 -12.97 -15.10 37.24
CA SER A 389 -13.07 -15.89 38.47
C SER A 389 -13.04 -14.97 39.69
N GLY A 390 -14.04 -15.08 40.57
CA GLY A 390 -14.21 -14.21 41.74
C GLY A 390 -15.01 -12.94 41.50
N ASP A 391 -15.51 -12.68 40.27
CA ASP A 391 -16.40 -11.55 40.02
C ASP A 391 -17.79 -11.74 40.67
N SER A 392 -18.41 -10.62 41.00
CA SER A 392 -19.81 -10.51 41.45
C SER A 392 -20.47 -9.37 40.67
N CYS A 393 -21.81 -9.32 40.62
CA CYS A 393 -22.47 -8.16 39.98
C CYS A 393 -21.99 -6.85 40.59
N TRP A 394 -21.78 -6.82 41.93
CA TRP A 394 -21.29 -5.63 42.62
C TRP A 394 -19.92 -5.17 42.10
N SER A 395 -18.94 -6.07 41.89
CA SER A 395 -17.65 -5.68 41.32
C SER A 395 -17.78 -5.18 39.88
N ILE A 396 -18.62 -5.85 39.07
CA ILE A 396 -18.83 -5.53 37.66
C ILE A 396 -19.54 -4.17 37.49
N TYR A 397 -20.71 -3.96 38.10
CA TYR A 397 -21.47 -2.72 37.93
C TYR A 397 -20.79 -1.52 38.60
N SER A 398 -20.14 -1.72 39.75
CA SER A 398 -19.40 -0.64 40.41
C SER A 398 -18.16 -0.24 39.62
N GLY A 399 -17.44 -1.22 39.03
CA GLY A 399 -16.33 -0.97 38.12
C GLY A 399 -16.76 -0.28 36.81
N ALA A 400 -17.98 -0.54 36.34
CA ALA A 400 -18.58 0.13 35.19
C ALA A 400 -19.19 1.52 35.52
N GLY A 401 -19.38 1.86 36.81
CA GLY A 401 -20.01 3.10 37.23
C GLY A 401 -21.53 3.16 37.01
N ILE A 402 -22.23 2.01 37.01
CA ILE A 402 -23.68 1.90 36.82
C ILE A 402 -24.37 1.28 38.04
N THR A 403 -25.68 1.44 38.18
CA THR A 403 -26.44 0.80 39.27
C THR A 403 -26.70 -0.69 38.99
N PHE A 404 -27.03 -1.46 40.04
CA PHE A 404 -27.47 -2.85 39.88
C PHE A 404 -28.72 -2.97 39.00
N GLU A 405 -29.64 -2.00 39.10
CA GLU A 405 -30.85 -1.95 38.28
C GLU A 405 -30.52 -1.73 36.81
N GLN A 406 -29.63 -0.79 36.49
CA GLN A 406 -29.12 -0.59 35.11
C GLN A 406 -28.41 -1.84 34.60
N PHE A 407 -27.57 -2.48 35.42
CA PHE A 407 -26.89 -3.72 35.04
C PHE A 407 -27.89 -4.84 34.70
N ARG A 408 -28.97 -5.01 35.47
CA ARG A 408 -30.04 -5.98 35.15
C ARG A 408 -30.92 -5.56 33.97
N GLN A 409 -31.14 -4.27 33.74
CA GLN A 409 -31.81 -3.77 32.52
C GLN A 409 -30.99 -4.11 31.26
N TYR A 410 -29.65 -4.04 31.33
CA TYR A 410 -28.77 -4.40 30.21
C TYR A 410 -28.51 -5.92 30.10
N ASN A 411 -28.80 -6.69 31.15
CA ASN A 411 -28.58 -8.13 31.25
C ASN A 411 -29.80 -8.81 31.86
N THR A 412 -30.90 -8.86 31.11
CA THR A 412 -32.22 -9.32 31.57
C THR A 412 -32.26 -10.77 32.05
N GLY A 413 -31.26 -11.60 31.69
CA GLY A 413 -31.11 -12.97 32.18
C GLY A 413 -30.29 -13.10 33.46
N VAL A 414 -29.69 -12.03 33.98
CA VAL A 414 -29.04 -12.02 35.30
C VAL A 414 -30.10 -11.95 36.39
N ASP A 415 -30.06 -12.90 37.32
CA ASP A 415 -31.05 -13.02 38.39
C ASP A 415 -30.88 -11.92 39.47
N GLU A 416 -31.87 -11.81 40.36
CA GLU A 416 -31.92 -10.76 41.39
C GLU A 416 -30.87 -10.94 42.49
N THR A 417 -30.37 -12.17 42.68
CA THR A 417 -29.35 -12.52 43.68
C THR A 417 -27.93 -12.51 43.11
N CYS A 418 -27.79 -12.27 41.80
CA CYS A 418 -26.57 -12.44 41.03
C CYS A 418 -25.94 -13.85 41.14
N SER A 419 -26.77 -14.89 41.29
CA SER A 419 -26.26 -16.25 41.49
C SER A 419 -25.79 -16.94 40.20
N ASN A 420 -26.21 -16.41 39.05
CA ASN A 420 -26.12 -17.08 37.75
C ASN A 420 -25.09 -16.46 36.76
N LEU A 421 -24.06 -15.75 37.24
CA LEU A 421 -22.96 -15.30 36.39
C LEU A 421 -22.13 -16.48 35.86
N TRP A 422 -21.87 -16.53 34.55
CA TRP A 422 -21.12 -17.63 33.92
C TRP A 422 -19.68 -17.19 33.62
N LEU A 423 -18.70 -17.90 34.20
CA LEU A 423 -17.28 -17.63 34.01
C LEU A 423 -16.90 -17.65 32.51
N GLY A 424 -16.20 -16.62 32.05
CA GLY A 424 -15.74 -16.48 30.67
C GLY A 424 -16.78 -15.90 29.70
N TYR A 425 -18.04 -15.79 30.10
CA TYR A 425 -19.10 -15.14 29.30
C TYR A 425 -19.07 -13.62 29.46
N TYR A 426 -19.63 -12.92 28.49
CA TYR A 426 -19.72 -11.46 28.47
C TYR A 426 -21.09 -10.96 28.91
N VAL A 427 -21.08 -9.89 29.71
CA VAL A 427 -22.26 -9.11 30.14
C VAL A 427 -22.13 -7.67 29.66
N CYS A 428 -23.27 -7.01 29.44
CA CYS A 428 -23.32 -5.61 29.06
C CYS A 428 -23.09 -4.68 30.26
N THR A 429 -22.26 -3.66 30.07
CA THR A 429 -21.97 -2.62 31.07
C THR A 429 -22.21 -1.20 30.56
N GLY A 430 -22.69 -1.04 29.32
CA GLY A 430 -23.10 0.24 28.76
C GLY A 430 -23.78 0.10 27.40
N VAL A 431 -24.75 0.98 27.12
CA VAL A 431 -25.66 0.96 25.95
C VAL A 431 -25.68 2.27 25.16
#